data_AF-A0A7J6QGJ3-F1
#
_entry.id   AF-A0A7J6QGJ3-F1
#
_cell.length_a   1.000
_cell.length_b   1.000
_cell.length_c   1.000
_cell.angle_alpha   90.00
_cell.angle_beta   90.00
_cell.angle_gamma   90.00
#
_symmetry.space_group_name_H-M   'P 1'
#
loop_
_entity.id
_entity.type
_entity.pdbx_description
1 polymer ?
#
loop_
_entity_poly.entity_id
_entity_poly.type
_entity_poly.pdbx_seq_one_letter_code
_entity_poly.pdbx_strand_id
1 'polypeptide(L)'
;MSSLDAILAIVRERLPGVAAAVVPFGSRVIFPGHLGGDVDIVVILAGKENDVIPRGKIPEEMQRVRRALVEPDLDNDDAPVLEIKKSLPKARIPLLKVIHVPSQTPIDLVIHLGHPIVSSWFLRDIVQASDVGKKLVELVRNWCASKNITRADAGMLPKYGYSLLVVAFLQKKGLLPANLFPTAEEEAAPKAKRARLLAAGLDPTTYYTEGELIRFVALEEPARLLPWSPVLDAWQQSNAIRSKDSEVDELFQQFLMDLEGELSSEDSKPVTFREKQVAGLDEFKDTSDHLFVLRDPITSRNVACVLTLATKVAILSEIARARHALSSGSAISDLLSMKPLMTL
;
A
#
# COMPACT_ATOMS: atom_id res chain seq x y z
N MET A 1 -24.48 3.25 3.37
CA MET A 1 -23.50 2.45 2.60
C MET A 1 -22.47 3.41 2.03
N SER A 2 -21.17 3.19 2.23
CA SER A 2 -20.16 4.10 1.66
C SER A 2 -20.12 3.98 0.13
N SER A 3 -19.57 4.97 -0.58
CA SER A 3 -19.42 4.88 -2.04
C SER A 3 -18.54 3.69 -2.46
N LEU A 4 -17.59 3.30 -1.61
CA LEU A 4 -16.78 2.10 -1.79
C LEU A 4 -17.61 0.82 -1.69
N ASP A 5 -18.43 0.69 -0.66
CA ASP A 5 -19.28 -0.49 -0.45
C ASP A 5 -20.27 -0.69 -1.60
N ALA A 6 -20.84 0.41 -2.12
CA ALA A 6 -21.72 0.39 -3.27
C ALA A 6 -21.01 -0.15 -4.53
N ILE A 7 -19.82 0.35 -4.83
CA ILE A 7 -19.01 -0.09 -5.97
C ILE A 7 -18.61 -1.56 -5.80
N LEU A 8 -18.20 -1.98 -4.59
CA LEU A 8 -17.85 -3.37 -4.32
C LEU A 8 -19.04 -4.32 -4.47
N ALA A 9 -20.24 -3.91 -4.04
CA ALA A 9 -21.45 -4.70 -4.22
C ALA A 9 -21.75 -4.93 -5.71
N ILE A 10 -21.69 -3.88 -6.53
CA ILE A 10 -21.91 -3.96 -7.99
C ILE A 10 -20.86 -4.87 -8.64
N VAL A 11 -19.58 -4.73 -8.29
CA VAL A 11 -18.51 -5.58 -8.86
C VAL A 11 -18.71 -7.04 -8.47
N ARG A 12 -19.14 -7.33 -7.24
CA ARG A 12 -19.44 -8.71 -6.79
C ARG A 12 -20.62 -9.31 -7.53
N GLU A 13 -21.70 -8.54 -7.68
CA GLU A 13 -22.91 -8.96 -8.40
C GLU A 13 -22.63 -9.29 -9.87
N ARG A 14 -21.68 -8.60 -10.49
CA ARG A 14 -21.26 -8.85 -11.88
C ARG A 14 -20.23 -9.97 -12.04
N LEU A 15 -19.75 -10.60 -10.96
CA LEU A 15 -18.74 -11.65 -11.02
C LEU A 15 -19.18 -13.00 -10.38
N PRO A 16 -20.44 -13.44 -10.51
CA PRO A 16 -20.89 -14.69 -9.91
C PRO A 16 -20.16 -15.87 -10.54
N GLY A 17 -19.58 -16.75 -9.71
CA GLY A 17 -18.80 -17.91 -10.17
C GLY A 17 -17.48 -17.58 -10.88
N VAL A 18 -17.14 -16.29 -11.05
CA VAL A 18 -15.83 -15.85 -11.56
C VAL A 18 -14.91 -15.46 -10.43
N ALA A 19 -15.43 -14.74 -9.43
CA ALA A 19 -14.67 -14.30 -8.27
C ALA A 19 -15.01 -15.15 -7.04
N ALA A 20 -13.97 -15.62 -6.34
CA ALA A 20 -14.08 -16.10 -4.96
C ALA A 20 -14.16 -14.92 -3.98
N ALA A 21 -13.40 -13.85 -4.25
CA ALA A 21 -13.41 -12.65 -3.44
C ALA A 21 -13.18 -11.40 -4.29
N VAL A 22 -13.82 -10.31 -3.88
CA VAL A 22 -13.63 -8.95 -4.41
C VAL A 22 -13.27 -8.06 -3.24
N VAL A 23 -12.01 -7.62 -3.19
CA VAL A 23 -11.42 -7.02 -2.00
C VAL A 23 -10.82 -5.65 -2.36
N PRO A 24 -11.22 -4.57 -1.68
CA PRO A 24 -10.62 -3.27 -1.91
C PRO A 24 -9.20 -3.23 -1.36
N PHE A 25 -8.36 -2.39 -1.94
CA PHE A 25 -7.05 -2.04 -1.41
C PHE A 25 -6.75 -0.56 -1.65
N GLY A 26 -5.53 -0.13 -1.38
CA GLY A 26 -5.05 1.21 -1.71
C GLY A 26 -5.59 2.29 -0.78
N SER A 27 -5.70 3.52 -1.31
CA SER A 27 -5.85 4.74 -0.50
C SER A 27 -7.14 4.76 0.32
N ARG A 28 -8.25 4.26 -0.23
CA ARG A 28 -9.56 4.24 0.45
C ARG A 28 -9.63 3.21 1.59
N VAL A 29 -8.76 2.20 1.56
CA VAL A 29 -8.62 1.23 2.65
C VAL A 29 -7.70 1.78 3.74
N ILE A 30 -6.60 2.45 3.35
CA ILE A 30 -5.65 3.06 4.29
C ILE A 30 -6.32 4.21 5.05
N PHE A 31 -7.11 5.04 4.36
CA PHE A 31 -7.80 6.21 4.93
C PHE A 31 -9.32 6.10 4.75
N PRO A 32 -10.02 5.36 5.63
CA PRO A 32 -11.47 5.28 5.59
C PRO A 32 -12.09 6.68 5.68
N GLY A 33 -13.05 6.97 4.79
CA GLY A 33 -13.71 8.27 4.69
C GLY A 33 -13.04 9.25 3.72
N HIS A 34 -11.87 8.92 3.13
CA HIS A 34 -11.31 9.72 2.05
C HIS A 34 -12.22 9.66 0.81
N LEU A 35 -12.80 10.81 0.44
CA LEU A 35 -13.80 10.91 -0.63
C LEU A 35 -13.19 11.02 -2.04
N GLY A 36 -11.88 11.28 -2.14
CA GLY A 36 -11.16 11.45 -3.40
C GLY A 36 -10.48 10.19 -3.91
N GLY A 37 -10.03 10.24 -5.16
CA GLY A 37 -9.18 9.21 -5.77
C GLY A 37 -9.93 8.04 -6.41
N ASP A 38 -9.15 7.20 -7.08
CA ASP A 38 -9.53 5.91 -7.63
C ASP A 38 -9.95 4.91 -6.54
N VAL A 39 -10.69 3.89 -6.97
CA VAL A 39 -11.01 2.70 -6.18
C VAL A 39 -10.14 1.56 -6.67
N ASP A 40 -9.19 1.13 -5.85
CA ASP A 40 -8.36 -0.03 -6.15
C ASP A 40 -9.04 -1.32 -5.66
N ILE A 41 -9.21 -2.30 -6.53
CA ILE A 41 -9.89 -3.57 -6.24
C ILE A 41 -9.04 -4.73 -6.73
N VAL A 42 -8.89 -5.76 -5.91
CA VAL A 42 -8.42 -7.06 -6.34
C VAL A 42 -9.59 -8.02 -6.50
N VAL A 43 -9.58 -8.76 -7.61
CA VAL A 43 -10.46 -9.90 -7.84
C VAL A 43 -9.66 -11.19 -7.64
N ILE A 44 -9.99 -11.96 -6.60
CA ILE A 44 -9.48 -13.32 -6.42
C ILE A 44 -10.41 -14.27 -7.17
N LEU A 45 -9.87 -15.02 -8.14
CA LEU A 45 -10.66 -15.88 -9.00
C LEU A 45 -11.12 -17.16 -8.30
N ALA A 46 -12.35 -17.57 -8.58
CA ALA A 46 -12.94 -18.81 -8.08
C ALA A 46 -12.21 -20.04 -8.63
N GLY A 47 -11.95 -21.01 -7.74
CA GLY A 47 -11.24 -22.26 -8.04
C GLY A 47 -9.73 -22.09 -8.22
N LYS A 48 -9.17 -20.93 -7.85
CA LYS A 48 -7.72 -20.64 -7.90
C LYS A 48 -7.20 -20.05 -6.60
N GLU A 49 -7.95 -20.12 -5.50
CA GLU A 49 -7.67 -19.48 -4.22
C GLU A 49 -6.34 -19.95 -3.59
N ASN A 50 -5.79 -21.06 -4.08
CA ASN A 50 -4.53 -21.64 -3.61
C ASN A 50 -3.37 -21.47 -4.60
N ASP A 51 -3.61 -20.89 -5.77
CA ASP A 51 -2.66 -20.84 -6.88
C ASP A 51 -2.06 -19.45 -7.07
N VAL A 52 -0.88 -19.42 -7.68
CA VAL A 52 -0.35 -18.18 -8.29
C VAL A 52 -0.58 -18.30 -9.78
N ILE A 53 -1.33 -17.36 -10.37
CA ILE A 53 -1.55 -17.36 -11.81
C ILE A 53 -0.23 -17.01 -12.52
N PRO A 54 0.30 -17.88 -13.40
CA PRO A 54 1.49 -17.56 -14.16
C PRO A 54 1.28 -16.29 -14.98
N ARG A 55 2.30 -15.42 -15.04
CA ARG A 55 2.16 -14.10 -15.70
C ARG A 55 1.64 -14.18 -17.13
N GLY A 56 2.02 -15.20 -17.90
CA GLY A 56 1.55 -15.44 -19.26
C GLY A 56 0.06 -15.81 -19.39
N LYS A 57 -0.58 -16.24 -18.30
CA LYS A 57 -2.00 -16.61 -18.23
C LYS A 57 -2.90 -15.47 -17.72
N ILE A 58 -2.33 -14.42 -17.14
CA ILE A 58 -3.09 -13.26 -16.66
C ILE A 58 -3.96 -12.62 -17.77
N PRO A 59 -3.51 -12.47 -19.04
CA PRO A 59 -4.36 -11.89 -20.09
C PRO A 59 -5.64 -12.69 -20.36
N GLU A 60 -5.58 -14.03 -20.26
CA GLU A 60 -6.73 -14.92 -20.44
C GLU A 60 -7.76 -14.72 -19.31
N GLU A 61 -7.29 -14.66 -18.08
CA GLU A 61 -8.14 -14.41 -16.91
C GLU A 61 -8.69 -12.98 -16.88
N MET A 62 -7.91 -11.99 -17.34
CA MET A 62 -8.39 -10.63 -17.55
C MET A 62 -9.52 -10.56 -18.56
N GLN A 63 -9.46 -11.34 -19.64
CA GLN A 63 -10.56 -11.45 -20.60
C GLN A 63 -11.79 -12.10 -19.99
N ARG A 64 -11.61 -13.12 -19.12
CA ARG A 64 -12.73 -13.73 -18.38
C ARG A 64 -13.43 -12.73 -17.46
N VAL A 65 -12.68 -11.99 -16.64
CA VAL A 65 -13.24 -10.93 -15.78
C VAL A 65 -13.87 -9.82 -16.60
N ARG A 66 -13.22 -9.37 -17.67
CA ARG A 66 -13.75 -8.35 -18.59
C ARG A 66 -15.10 -8.75 -19.17
N ARG A 67 -15.25 -9.99 -19.64
CA ARG A 67 -16.52 -10.50 -20.17
C ARG A 67 -17.61 -10.47 -19.12
N ALA A 68 -17.35 -11.03 -17.94
CA ALA A 68 -18.34 -11.02 -16.85
C ALA A 68 -18.76 -9.61 -16.39
N LEU A 69 -17.86 -8.62 -16.44
CA LEU A 69 -18.19 -7.23 -16.10
C LEU A 69 -19.04 -6.50 -17.17
N VAL A 70 -18.98 -6.92 -18.44
CA VAL A 70 -19.56 -6.19 -19.58
C VAL A 70 -20.66 -6.96 -20.29
N GLU A 71 -20.72 -8.28 -20.16
CA GLU A 71 -21.81 -9.08 -20.69
C GLU A 71 -23.12 -8.49 -20.14
N PRO A 72 -23.95 -7.89 -21.01
CA PRO A 72 -25.18 -7.26 -20.57
C PRO A 72 -26.05 -8.34 -19.95
N ASP A 73 -26.87 -7.95 -18.96
CA ASP A 73 -28.11 -8.68 -18.75
C ASP A 73 -28.86 -8.54 -20.08
N LEU A 74 -28.84 -9.59 -20.90
CA LEU A 74 -29.47 -9.61 -22.22
C LEU A 74 -30.97 -9.29 -22.15
N ASP A 75 -31.53 -9.33 -20.94
CA ASP A 75 -32.93 -9.07 -20.62
C ASP A 75 -33.19 -7.64 -20.10
N ASN A 76 -32.17 -6.78 -19.94
CA ASN A 76 -32.32 -5.45 -19.36
C ASN A 76 -31.80 -4.35 -20.29
N ASP A 77 -32.70 -3.49 -20.76
CA ASP A 77 -32.42 -2.29 -21.59
C ASP A 77 -31.71 -1.15 -20.82
N ASP A 78 -31.30 -1.39 -19.57
CA ASP A 78 -30.68 -0.39 -18.72
C ASP A 78 -29.27 -0.03 -19.19
N ALA A 79 -28.91 1.25 -19.03
CA ALA A 79 -27.57 1.74 -19.31
C ALA A 79 -26.49 0.99 -18.48
N PRO A 80 -25.28 0.78 -19.01
CA PRO A 80 -24.24 0.04 -18.31
C PRO A 80 -23.83 0.75 -17.01
N VAL A 81 -23.79 0.01 -15.91
CA VAL A 81 -23.36 0.52 -14.60
C VAL A 81 -21.84 0.65 -14.51
N LEU A 82 -21.10 -0.21 -15.22
CA LEU A 82 -19.65 -0.24 -15.31
C LEU A 82 -19.19 -0.12 -16.76
N GLU A 83 -18.16 0.69 -17.00
CA GLU A 83 -17.57 0.85 -18.33
C GLU A 83 -16.06 0.57 -18.30
N ILE A 84 -15.58 -0.34 -19.14
CA ILE A 84 -14.14 -0.62 -19.27
C ILE A 84 -13.51 0.41 -20.19
N LYS A 85 -12.64 1.27 -19.63
CA LYS A 85 -11.89 2.28 -20.39
C LYS A 85 -10.61 1.75 -20.99
N LYS A 86 -9.88 0.88 -20.28
CA LYS A 86 -8.57 0.38 -20.72
C LYS A 86 -8.24 -0.98 -20.12
N SER A 87 -7.48 -1.79 -20.86
CA SER A 87 -6.84 -3.00 -20.35
C SER A 87 -5.33 -2.87 -20.48
N LEU A 88 -4.60 -3.19 -19.39
CA LEU A 88 -3.15 -3.07 -19.31
C LEU A 88 -2.50 -4.43 -18.97
N PRO A 89 -2.61 -5.46 -19.84
CA PRO A 89 -2.15 -6.81 -19.53
C PRO A 89 -0.62 -6.92 -19.42
N LYS A 90 0.12 -5.96 -19.98
CA LYS A 90 1.59 -5.93 -20.00
C LYS A 90 2.21 -5.04 -18.91
N ALA A 91 1.39 -4.40 -18.08
CA ALA A 91 1.90 -3.63 -16.96
C ALA A 91 2.68 -4.52 -15.97
N ARG A 92 3.47 -3.90 -15.08
CA ARG A 92 4.13 -4.63 -13.99
C ARG A 92 3.12 -5.41 -13.16
N ILE A 93 2.01 -4.75 -12.82
CA ILE A 93 0.81 -5.33 -12.25
C ILE A 93 -0.28 -5.20 -13.32
N PRO A 94 -0.66 -6.29 -14.01
CA PRO A 94 -1.73 -6.25 -14.99
C PRO A 94 -3.05 -5.81 -14.36
N LEU A 95 -3.75 -4.87 -15.01
CA LEU A 95 -4.98 -4.30 -14.47
C LEU A 95 -5.97 -3.85 -15.55
N LEU A 96 -7.24 -3.77 -15.17
CA LEU A 96 -8.34 -3.20 -15.94
C LEU A 96 -8.69 -1.82 -15.36
N LYS A 97 -8.73 -0.79 -16.20
CA LYS A 97 -9.25 0.53 -15.85
C LYS A 97 -10.74 0.57 -16.16
N VAL A 98 -11.56 0.69 -15.13
CA VAL A 98 -13.02 0.71 -15.21
C VAL A 98 -13.55 2.02 -14.64
N ILE A 99 -14.71 2.48 -15.09
CA ILE A 99 -15.42 3.61 -14.48
C ILE A 99 -16.78 3.11 -14.01
N HIS A 100 -17.11 3.45 -12.77
CA HIS A 100 -18.50 3.36 -12.30
C HIS A 100 -19.28 4.54 -12.90
N VAL A 101 -20.17 4.24 -13.85
CA VAL A 101 -20.83 5.24 -14.69
C VAL A 101 -21.65 6.24 -13.88
N PRO A 102 -22.48 5.84 -12.89
CA PRO A 102 -23.28 6.78 -12.12
C PRO A 102 -22.47 7.82 -11.34
N SER A 103 -21.35 7.41 -10.71
CA SER A 103 -20.54 8.31 -9.87
C SER A 103 -19.29 8.85 -10.57
N GLN A 104 -19.06 8.48 -11.84
CA GLN A 104 -17.84 8.78 -12.59
C GLN A 104 -16.55 8.41 -11.83
N THR A 105 -16.63 7.42 -10.94
CA THR A 105 -15.50 7.04 -10.09
C THR A 105 -14.59 6.07 -10.84
N PRO A 106 -13.29 6.39 -11.01
CA PRO A 106 -12.33 5.47 -11.60
C PRO A 106 -12.09 4.26 -10.68
N ILE A 107 -11.95 3.10 -11.28
CA ILE A 107 -11.68 1.82 -10.61
C ILE A 107 -10.48 1.15 -11.28
N ASP A 108 -9.50 0.78 -10.47
CA ASP A 108 -8.34 -0.01 -10.86
C ASP A 108 -8.55 -1.46 -10.41
N LEU A 109 -8.88 -2.33 -11.35
CA LEU A 109 -9.16 -3.75 -11.10
C LEU A 109 -7.93 -4.60 -11.40
N VAL A 110 -7.34 -5.15 -10.36
CA VAL A 110 -6.20 -6.07 -10.40
C VAL A 110 -6.69 -7.51 -10.22
N ILE A 111 -6.03 -8.46 -10.87
CA ILE A 111 -6.45 -9.86 -10.82
C ILE A 111 -5.47 -10.67 -9.98
N HIS A 112 -6.03 -11.29 -8.95
CA HIS A 112 -5.43 -12.39 -8.22
C HIS A 112 -4.06 -12.08 -7.60
N LEU A 113 -4.02 -10.99 -6.82
CA LEU A 113 -2.86 -10.58 -6.03
C LEU A 113 -3.26 -10.31 -4.58
N GLY A 114 -2.75 -11.08 -3.63
CA GLY A 114 -2.93 -10.86 -2.20
C GLY A 114 -2.06 -9.74 -1.64
N HIS A 115 -0.87 -9.50 -2.20
CA HIS A 115 0.08 -8.51 -1.68
C HIS A 115 -0.49 -7.08 -1.52
N PRO A 116 -1.13 -6.47 -2.52
CA PRO A 116 -1.64 -5.11 -2.40
C PRO A 116 -2.68 -4.94 -1.28
N ILE A 117 -3.48 -5.98 -1.04
CA ILE A 117 -4.52 -6.01 0.00
C ILE A 117 -3.86 -5.99 1.37
N VAL A 118 -2.96 -6.94 1.63
CA VAL A 118 -2.31 -7.10 2.94
C VAL A 118 -1.42 -5.90 3.27
N SER A 119 -0.72 -5.33 2.29
CA SER A 119 0.02 -4.07 2.44
C SER A 119 -0.87 -2.87 2.75
N SER A 120 -2.08 -2.82 2.20
CA SER A 120 -3.04 -1.76 2.49
C SER A 120 -3.63 -1.91 3.90
N TRP A 121 -3.89 -3.13 4.35
CA TRP A 121 -4.31 -3.41 5.73
C TRP A 121 -3.21 -3.08 6.73
N PHE A 122 -1.95 -3.40 6.42
CA PHE A 122 -0.79 -3.03 7.23
C PHE A 122 -0.73 -1.52 7.46
N LEU A 123 -0.77 -0.73 6.39
CA LEU A 123 -0.77 0.72 6.52
C LEU A 123 -2.02 1.26 7.20
N ARG A 124 -3.21 0.72 6.90
CA ARG A 124 -4.47 1.09 7.56
C ARG A 124 -4.34 0.96 9.07
N ASP A 125 -3.89 -0.19 9.56
CA ASP A 125 -3.83 -0.46 10.99
C ASP A 125 -2.80 0.45 11.67
N ILE A 126 -1.67 0.73 11.00
CA ILE A 126 -0.66 1.66 11.53
C ILE A 126 -1.17 3.10 11.62
N VAL A 127 -1.85 3.60 10.57
CA VAL A 127 -2.41 4.96 10.64
C VAL A 127 -3.59 5.05 11.61
N GLN A 128 -4.33 3.97 11.81
CA GLN A 128 -5.36 3.91 12.86
C GLN A 128 -4.75 3.82 14.27
N ALA A 129 -3.53 3.29 14.38
CA ALA A 129 -2.85 3.16 15.66
C ALA A 129 -2.41 4.52 16.23
N SER A 130 -2.12 5.50 15.38
CA SER A 130 -1.53 6.80 15.77
C SER A 130 -2.11 7.95 14.96
N ASP A 131 -2.85 8.87 15.61
CA ASP A 131 -3.42 10.06 14.95
C ASP A 131 -2.34 10.97 14.35
N VAL A 132 -1.23 11.15 15.07
CA VAL A 132 -0.05 11.88 14.56
C VAL A 132 0.52 11.16 13.35
N GLY A 133 0.63 9.83 13.41
CA GLY A 133 1.09 9.01 12.30
C GLY A 133 0.19 9.14 11.08
N LYS A 134 -1.13 9.08 11.25
CA LYS A 134 -2.12 9.31 10.19
C LYS A 134 -1.92 10.67 9.53
N LYS A 135 -1.91 11.75 10.33
CA LYS A 135 -1.77 13.12 9.84
C LYS A 135 -0.45 13.30 9.07
N LEU A 136 0.65 12.75 9.59
CA LEU A 136 1.96 12.84 8.93
C LEU A 136 2.00 12.05 7.62
N VAL A 137 1.46 10.82 7.57
CA VAL A 137 1.40 10.04 6.34
C VAL A 137 0.52 10.74 5.29
N GLU A 138 -0.65 11.25 5.67
CA GLU A 138 -1.53 12.02 4.76
C GLU A 138 -0.81 13.26 4.23
N LEU A 139 -0.17 14.03 5.12
CA LEU A 139 0.57 15.23 4.76
C LEU A 139 1.70 14.94 3.76
N VAL A 140 2.58 13.98 4.07
CA VAL A 140 3.70 13.61 3.19
C VAL A 140 3.18 13.14 1.83
N ARG A 141 2.16 12.28 1.81
CA ARG A 141 1.58 11.80 0.54
C ARG A 141 1.00 12.94 -0.30
N ASN A 142 0.28 13.87 0.33
CA ASN A 142 -0.31 15.01 -0.36
C ASN A 142 0.76 15.97 -0.87
N TRP A 143 1.79 16.24 -0.07
CA TRP A 143 2.94 17.01 -0.50
C TRP A 143 3.63 16.37 -1.69
N CYS A 144 4.05 15.11 -1.60
CA CYS A 144 4.71 14.41 -2.71
C CYS A 144 3.83 14.37 -3.98
N ALA A 145 2.52 14.16 -3.84
CA ALA A 145 1.58 14.20 -4.97
C ALA A 145 1.52 15.60 -5.61
N SER A 146 1.45 16.66 -4.80
CA SER A 146 1.45 18.06 -5.29
C SER A 146 2.74 18.46 -6.00
N LYS A 147 3.83 17.68 -5.82
CA LYS A 147 5.14 17.87 -6.45
C LYS A 147 5.39 16.89 -7.59
N ASN A 148 4.40 16.09 -7.98
CA ASN A 148 4.50 15.06 -9.02
C ASN A 148 5.62 14.03 -8.79
N ILE A 149 6.11 13.88 -7.55
CA ILE A 149 7.17 12.92 -7.20
C ILE A 149 6.61 11.56 -6.73
N THR A 150 5.35 11.25 -7.04
CA THR A 150 4.71 9.96 -6.70
C THR A 150 4.42 9.03 -7.89
N ARG A 151 4.90 9.40 -9.09
CA ARG A 151 4.60 8.73 -10.37
C ARG A 151 5.52 7.53 -10.64
N ALA A 152 5.10 6.34 -10.21
CA ALA A 152 5.89 5.12 -10.43
C ALA A 152 6.13 4.78 -11.91
N ASP A 153 5.20 5.16 -12.79
CA ASP A 153 5.34 5.06 -14.25
C ASP A 153 6.45 5.96 -14.81
N ALA A 154 6.77 7.05 -14.12
CA ALA A 154 7.86 7.97 -14.44
C ALA A 154 9.15 7.68 -13.65
N GLY A 155 9.26 6.50 -13.03
CA GLY A 155 10.41 6.13 -12.21
C GLY A 155 10.51 6.83 -10.86
N MET A 156 9.42 7.44 -10.37
CA MET A 156 9.38 8.05 -9.03
C MET A 156 8.90 7.04 -7.98
N LEU A 157 9.12 7.33 -6.70
CA LEU A 157 8.65 6.48 -5.61
C LEU A 157 7.10 6.55 -5.50
N PRO A 158 6.37 5.43 -5.46
CA PRO A 158 4.90 5.48 -5.33
C PRO A 158 4.46 6.04 -3.96
N LYS A 159 3.22 6.53 -3.85
CA LYS A 159 2.61 6.98 -2.57
C LYS A 159 2.76 5.95 -1.44
N TYR A 160 2.68 4.67 -1.78
CA TYR A 160 2.93 3.56 -0.85
C TYR A 160 4.35 3.60 -0.26
N GLY A 161 5.37 3.84 -1.08
CA GLY A 161 6.76 3.95 -0.63
C GLY A 161 6.97 5.13 0.33
N TYR A 162 6.40 6.29 0.04
CA TYR A 162 6.44 7.42 0.99
C TYR A 162 5.71 7.12 2.30
N SER A 163 4.60 6.37 2.25
CA SER A 163 3.89 5.95 3.46
C SER A 163 4.79 5.08 4.34
N LEU A 164 5.49 4.11 3.74
CA LEU A 164 6.46 3.26 4.44
C LEU A 164 7.64 4.06 5.02
N LEU A 165 8.18 5.04 4.30
CA LEU A 165 9.25 5.91 4.81
C LEU A 165 8.81 6.69 6.05
N VAL A 166 7.56 7.18 6.08
CA VAL A 166 6.99 7.82 7.27
C VAL A 166 6.86 6.83 8.42
N VAL A 167 6.40 5.60 8.17
CA VAL A 167 6.35 4.55 9.20
C VAL A 167 7.74 4.31 9.78
N ALA A 168 8.76 4.11 8.95
CA ALA A 168 10.13 3.88 9.40
C ALA A 168 10.67 5.05 10.22
N PHE A 169 10.42 6.29 9.77
CA PHE A 169 10.76 7.50 10.52
C PHE A 169 10.09 7.54 11.90
N LEU A 170 8.80 7.24 12.00
CA LEU A 170 8.07 7.22 13.27
C LEU A 170 8.59 6.11 14.20
N GLN A 171 8.98 4.95 13.67
CA GLN A 171 9.64 3.89 14.45
C GLN A 171 10.98 4.36 15.01
N LYS A 172 11.83 5.01 14.19
CA LYS A 172 13.11 5.61 14.65
C LYS A 172 12.91 6.64 15.76
N LYS A 173 11.79 7.37 15.73
CA LYS A 173 11.41 8.37 16.74
C LYS A 173 10.74 7.78 17.99
N GLY A 174 10.48 6.47 18.01
CA GLY A 174 9.74 5.80 19.09
C GLY A 174 8.24 6.18 19.14
N LEU A 175 7.70 6.73 18.05
CA LEU A 175 6.28 7.09 17.88
C LEU A 175 5.46 5.97 17.25
N LEU A 176 6.11 4.85 16.92
CA LEU A 176 5.53 3.55 16.58
C LEU A 176 6.42 2.45 17.16
N PRO A 177 5.93 1.20 17.33
CA PRO A 177 6.76 0.07 17.73
C PRO A 177 7.95 -0.12 16.80
N ALA A 178 9.16 -0.29 17.36
CA ALA A 178 10.38 -0.50 16.57
C ALA A 178 10.26 -1.73 15.66
N ASN A 179 9.60 -2.79 16.14
CA ASN A 179 9.25 -3.96 15.35
C ASN A 179 7.73 -4.13 15.35
N LEU A 180 7.13 -4.16 14.15
CA LEU A 180 5.68 -4.32 13.98
C LEU A 180 5.28 -5.79 13.88
N PHE A 181 6.23 -6.70 13.70
CA PHE A 181 5.99 -8.13 13.60
C PHE A 181 6.47 -8.80 14.89
N PRO A 182 5.64 -9.62 15.55
CA PRO A 182 6.05 -10.27 16.79
C PRO A 182 7.29 -11.12 16.55
N THR A 183 8.25 -11.06 17.46
CA THR A 183 9.37 -12.00 17.45
C THR A 183 8.91 -13.37 17.93
N ALA A 184 9.64 -14.43 17.55
CA ALA A 184 9.37 -15.79 18.02
C ALA A 184 9.34 -15.93 19.57
N GLU A 185 9.94 -14.99 20.29
CA GLU A 185 10.03 -14.96 21.76
C GLU A 185 8.87 -14.17 22.40
N GLU A 186 8.35 -13.13 21.74
CA GLU A 186 7.22 -12.30 22.21
C GLU A 186 5.84 -12.97 21.97
N GLU A 187 5.82 -14.13 21.31
CA GLU A 187 4.65 -14.87 20.85
C GLU A 187 3.86 -15.62 21.96
N ALA A 188 3.44 -14.90 23.00
CA ALA A 188 2.37 -15.37 23.90
C ALA A 188 0.97 -15.30 23.25
N ALA A 189 0.87 -15.33 21.91
CA ALA A 189 -0.41 -15.33 21.21
C ALA A 189 -1.19 -16.62 21.56
N PRO A 190 -2.54 -16.57 21.63
CA PRO A 190 -3.33 -17.77 21.87
C PRO A 190 -2.99 -18.83 20.81
N LYS A 191 -2.63 -20.06 21.24
CA LYS A 191 -2.25 -21.19 20.36
C LYS A 191 -3.19 -21.35 19.16
N ALA A 192 -4.48 -21.06 19.34
CA ALA A 192 -5.50 -21.12 18.30
C ALA A 192 -5.31 -20.09 17.16
N LYS A 193 -4.89 -18.85 17.45
CA LYS A 193 -4.67 -17.82 16.42
C LYS A 193 -3.46 -18.18 15.55
N ARG A 194 -2.38 -18.66 16.19
CA ARG A 194 -1.18 -19.14 15.48
C ARG A 194 -1.48 -20.36 14.62
N ALA A 195 -2.24 -21.33 15.13
CA ALA A 195 -2.64 -22.50 14.35
C ALA A 195 -3.39 -22.12 13.07
N ARG A 196 -4.26 -21.09 13.13
CA ARG A 196 -4.98 -20.58 11.95
C ARG A 196 -4.07 -19.86 10.95
N LEU A 197 -3.14 -19.03 11.42
CA LEU A 197 -2.18 -18.35 10.55
C LEU A 197 -1.27 -19.34 9.85
N LEU A 198 -0.71 -20.30 10.60
CA LEU A 198 0.10 -21.37 10.03
C LEU A 198 -0.70 -22.25 9.07
N ALA A 199 -1.96 -22.55 9.37
CA ALA A 199 -2.84 -23.29 8.45
C ALA A 199 -3.10 -22.52 7.13
N ALA A 200 -3.05 -21.19 7.15
CA ALA A 200 -3.11 -20.35 5.95
C ALA A 200 -1.74 -20.20 5.25
N GLY A 201 -0.65 -20.69 5.87
CA GLY A 201 0.72 -20.51 5.39
C GLY A 201 1.35 -19.15 5.77
N LEU A 202 0.78 -18.43 6.74
CA LEU A 202 1.39 -17.20 7.26
C LEU A 202 2.17 -17.49 8.53
N ASP A 203 3.49 -17.49 8.42
CA ASP A 203 4.37 -17.38 9.58
C ASP A 203 4.63 -15.89 9.89
N PRO A 204 4.25 -15.36 11.07
CA PRO A 204 4.50 -13.96 11.42
C PRO A 204 5.99 -13.57 11.37
N THR A 205 6.90 -14.54 11.47
CA THR A 205 8.35 -14.30 11.47
C THR A 205 8.95 -14.23 10.06
N THR A 206 8.18 -14.59 9.02
CA THR A 206 8.67 -14.63 7.64
C THR A 206 7.99 -13.61 6.71
N TYR A 207 8.65 -13.35 5.58
CA TYR A 207 8.01 -12.69 4.45
C TYR A 207 7.16 -13.69 3.68
N TYR A 208 6.10 -13.19 3.05
CA TYR A 208 5.09 -14.02 2.42
C TYR A 208 5.26 -14.10 0.91
N THR A 209 5.07 -15.29 0.38
CA THR A 209 4.86 -15.52 -1.05
C THR A 209 3.46 -15.05 -1.47
N GLU A 210 3.29 -14.81 -2.76
CA GLU A 210 1.99 -14.37 -3.29
C GLU A 210 0.87 -15.40 -3.01
N GLY A 211 1.16 -16.70 -3.14
CA GLY A 211 0.18 -17.77 -2.92
C GLY A 211 -0.30 -17.84 -1.47
N GLU A 212 0.57 -17.61 -0.49
CA GLU A 212 0.19 -17.53 0.92
C GLU A 212 -0.74 -16.35 1.20
N LEU A 213 -0.46 -15.20 0.58
CA LEU A 213 -1.28 -14.00 0.75
C LEU A 213 -2.66 -14.15 0.10
N ILE A 214 -2.76 -14.80 -1.06
CA ILE A 214 -4.04 -15.08 -1.72
C ILE A 214 -4.89 -15.99 -0.84
N ARG A 215 -4.33 -17.10 -0.35
CA ARG A 215 -5.03 -18.02 0.57
C ARG A 215 -5.53 -17.31 1.81
N PHE A 216 -4.68 -16.47 2.40
CA PHE A 216 -5.04 -15.71 3.58
C PHE A 216 -6.20 -14.75 3.31
N VAL A 217 -6.14 -13.96 2.23
CA VAL A 217 -7.19 -13.00 1.88
C VAL A 217 -8.53 -13.68 1.59
N ALA A 218 -8.52 -14.91 1.08
CA ALA A 218 -9.74 -15.66 0.77
C ALA A 218 -10.45 -16.24 2.01
N LEU A 219 -9.90 -16.11 3.22
CA LEU A 219 -10.56 -16.54 4.46
C LEU A 219 -11.78 -15.64 4.80
N GLU A 220 -12.67 -16.13 5.68
CA GLU A 220 -13.87 -15.38 6.08
C GLU A 220 -13.57 -14.13 6.94
N GLU A 221 -12.47 -14.12 7.71
CA GLU A 221 -12.13 -12.99 8.62
C GLU A 221 -10.61 -12.67 8.70
N PRO A 222 -9.92 -12.43 7.57
CA PRO A 222 -8.47 -12.29 7.55
C PRO A 222 -7.97 -11.07 8.35
N ALA A 223 -8.73 -9.96 8.35
CA ALA A 223 -8.32 -8.73 9.04
C ALA A 223 -8.14 -8.91 10.57
N ARG A 224 -8.85 -9.86 11.20
CA ARG A 224 -8.68 -10.15 12.64
C ARG A 224 -7.46 -11.02 12.94
N LEU A 225 -6.87 -11.60 11.91
CA LEU A 225 -5.76 -12.53 12.02
C LEU A 225 -4.41 -11.87 11.71
N LEU A 226 -4.36 -10.56 11.44
CA LEU A 226 -3.11 -9.91 11.05
C LEU A 226 -2.03 -10.01 12.14
N PRO A 227 -0.76 -10.25 11.75
CA PRO A 227 0.31 -10.56 12.69
C PRO A 227 0.75 -9.35 13.51
N TRP A 228 0.62 -8.13 12.98
CA TRP A 228 1.00 -6.89 13.68
C TRP A 228 -0.08 -6.34 14.61
N SER A 229 -1.35 -6.76 14.50
CA SER A 229 -2.43 -6.19 15.30
C SER A 229 -2.17 -6.27 16.81
N PRO A 230 -1.72 -7.40 17.39
CA PRO A 230 -1.45 -7.47 18.83
C PRO A 230 -0.37 -6.49 19.31
N VAL A 231 0.65 -6.26 18.47
CA VAL A 231 1.74 -5.33 18.77
C VAL A 231 1.23 -3.89 18.79
N LEU A 232 0.40 -3.53 17.81
CA LEU A 232 -0.23 -2.21 17.75
C LEU A 232 -1.21 -2.01 18.92
N ASP A 233 -2.05 -2.99 19.23
CA ASP A 233 -3.00 -2.94 20.34
C ASP A 233 -2.27 -2.69 21.69
N ALA A 234 -1.19 -3.44 21.94
CA ALA A 234 -0.39 -3.28 23.16
C ALA A 234 0.32 -1.92 23.21
N TRP A 235 0.82 -1.44 22.07
CA TRP A 235 1.46 -0.13 21.97
C TRP A 235 0.47 1.02 22.21
N GLN A 236 -0.74 0.96 21.63
CA GLN A 236 -1.77 1.96 21.83
C GLN A 236 -2.19 2.06 23.31
N GLN A 237 -2.38 0.92 23.97
CA GLN A 237 -2.70 0.87 25.41
C GLN A 237 -1.61 1.55 26.25
N SER A 238 -0.35 1.40 25.86
CA SER A 238 0.79 1.99 26.58
C SER A 238 1.03 3.48 26.26
N ASN A 239 0.52 3.99 25.13
CA ASN A 239 0.86 5.31 24.60
C ASN A 239 -0.34 6.27 24.41
N ALA A 240 -1.54 5.91 24.90
CA ALA A 240 -2.77 6.67 24.72
C ALA A 240 -2.76 8.15 25.18
N ILE A 241 -1.71 8.61 25.87
CA ILE A 241 -1.65 9.93 26.53
C ILE A 241 -0.84 10.98 25.73
N ARG A 242 -0.19 10.63 24.61
CA ARG A 242 0.94 11.43 24.10
C ARG A 242 0.75 12.37 22.91
N SER A 243 -0.44 12.58 22.36
CA SER A 243 -0.55 13.38 21.11
C SER A 243 -0.99 14.83 21.36
N LYS A 244 -0.16 15.80 20.94
CA LYS A 244 -0.57 17.20 20.67
C LYS A 244 -0.42 17.52 19.19
N ASP A 245 -1.39 18.23 18.62
CA ASP A 245 -1.41 18.58 17.19
C ASP A 245 -0.22 19.45 16.73
N SER A 246 0.39 20.21 17.64
CA SER A 246 1.59 21.02 17.36
C SER A 246 2.81 20.20 16.94
N GLU A 247 2.78 18.87 17.09
CA GLU A 247 3.90 17.99 16.77
C GLU A 247 3.99 17.62 15.27
N VAL A 248 2.89 17.68 14.50
CA VAL A 248 2.88 17.16 13.11
C VAL A 248 3.79 18.00 12.19
N ASP A 249 3.78 19.32 12.33
CA ASP A 249 4.57 20.23 11.48
C ASP A 249 6.07 20.08 11.77
N GLU A 250 6.43 19.96 13.05
CA GLU A 250 7.80 19.68 13.47
C GLU A 250 8.27 18.30 13.00
N LEU A 251 7.41 17.28 13.10
CA LEU A 251 7.71 15.94 12.61
C LEU A 251 7.85 15.91 11.09
N PHE A 252 7.07 16.69 10.34
CA PHE A 252 7.22 16.83 8.90
C PHE A 252 8.59 17.43 8.53
N GLN A 253 9.02 18.48 9.22
CA GLN A 253 10.36 19.06 9.03
C GLN A 253 11.47 18.05 9.33
N GLN A 254 11.36 17.33 10.47
CA GLN A 254 12.32 16.30 10.84
C GLN A 254 12.32 15.13 9.84
N PHE A 255 11.16 14.75 9.31
CA PHE A 255 11.03 13.73 8.27
C PHE A 255 11.74 14.15 6.98
N LEU A 256 11.60 15.40 6.54
CA LEU A 256 12.34 15.90 5.37
C LEU A 256 13.86 15.81 5.57
N MET A 257 14.35 16.10 6.77
CA MET A 257 15.76 15.96 7.11
C MET A 257 16.24 14.51 7.09
N ASP A 258 15.48 13.59 7.72
CA ASP A 258 15.79 12.16 7.71
C ASP A 258 15.79 11.60 6.28
N LEU A 259 14.77 11.94 5.50
CA LEU A 259 14.61 11.49 4.12
C LEU A 259 15.74 11.99 3.20
N GLU A 260 16.18 13.24 3.36
CA GLU A 260 17.34 13.76 2.63
C GLU A 260 18.61 12.99 2.98
N GLY A 261 18.83 12.68 4.26
CA GLY A 261 19.96 11.87 4.71
C GLY A 261 19.94 10.46 4.11
N GLU A 262 18.79 9.79 4.17
CA GLU A 262 18.59 8.43 3.63
C GLU A 262 18.81 8.38 2.12
N LEU A 263 18.31 9.38 1.37
CA LEU A 263 18.47 9.43 -0.08
C LEU A 263 19.86 9.94 -0.51
N SER A 264 20.53 10.80 0.26
CA SER A 264 21.83 11.35 -0.15
C SER A 264 23.00 10.38 0.09
N SER A 265 22.81 9.38 0.95
CA SER A 265 23.85 8.39 1.26
C SER A 265 24.07 7.43 0.07
N GLU A 266 25.33 7.27 -0.34
CA GLU A 266 25.72 6.22 -1.30
C GLU A 266 25.70 4.83 -0.62
N ASP A 267 25.96 4.79 0.69
CA ASP A 267 25.96 3.59 1.52
C ASP A 267 24.65 3.44 2.32
N SER A 268 23.52 3.91 1.76
CA SER A 268 22.23 3.89 2.47
C SER A 268 21.89 2.45 2.87
N LYS A 269 21.77 2.19 4.17
CA LYS A 269 21.30 0.89 4.65
C LYS A 269 19.86 0.65 4.18
N PRO A 270 19.48 -0.59 3.85
CA PRO A 270 18.10 -0.88 3.52
C PRO A 270 17.14 -0.45 4.64
N VAL A 271 16.11 0.31 4.29
CA VAL A 271 15.01 0.60 5.21
C VAL A 271 14.16 -0.67 5.33
N THR A 272 14.15 -1.27 6.53
CA THR A 272 13.44 -2.51 6.87
C THR A 272 12.51 -2.31 8.05
N PHE A 273 11.41 -3.06 8.08
CA PHE A 273 10.39 -3.06 9.13
C PHE A 273 10.41 -4.32 9.99
N ARG A 274 11.30 -5.26 9.66
CA ARG A 274 11.51 -6.53 10.35
C ARG A 274 12.96 -6.63 10.79
N GLU A 275 13.17 -6.98 12.06
CA GLU A 275 14.51 -7.12 12.66
C GLU A 275 15.22 -8.41 12.23
N LYS A 276 14.50 -9.53 12.10
CA LYS A 276 15.08 -10.82 11.70
C LYS A 276 15.02 -10.97 10.17
N GLN A 277 16.19 -11.08 9.54
CA GLN A 277 16.32 -11.66 8.20
C GLN A 277 16.09 -13.17 8.29
N VAL A 278 15.21 -13.70 7.45
CA VAL A 278 14.96 -15.15 7.39
C VAL A 278 15.98 -15.78 6.44
N ALA A 279 16.70 -16.78 6.93
CA ALA A 279 17.53 -17.63 6.09
C ALA A 279 16.64 -18.47 5.16
N GLY A 280 16.85 -18.41 3.84
CA GLY A 280 16.24 -19.34 2.88
C GLY A 280 14.98 -18.87 2.15
N LEU A 281 14.46 -17.67 2.41
CA LEU A 281 13.76 -16.96 1.33
C LEU A 281 14.84 -16.60 0.32
N ASP A 282 14.66 -16.99 -0.95
CA ASP A 282 15.49 -16.50 -2.05
C ASP A 282 15.63 -15.02 -1.82
N GLU A 283 16.82 -14.59 -1.36
CA GLU A 283 17.07 -13.19 -1.14
C GLU A 283 16.64 -12.56 -2.44
N PHE A 284 15.77 -11.56 -2.36
CA PHE A 284 15.74 -10.59 -3.43
C PHE A 284 17.19 -10.19 -3.55
N LYS A 285 17.88 -10.70 -4.58
CA LYS A 285 19.29 -10.45 -4.78
C LYS A 285 19.34 -8.95 -4.79
N ASP A 286 19.87 -8.39 -3.71
CA ASP A 286 20.04 -6.95 -3.60
C ASP A 286 21.09 -6.68 -4.67
N THR A 287 20.61 -6.44 -5.89
CA THR A 287 21.49 -6.11 -6.98
C THR A 287 22.09 -4.80 -6.52
N SER A 288 23.41 -4.77 -6.40
CA SER A 288 24.22 -3.60 -6.02
C SER A 288 23.86 -2.31 -6.78
N ASP A 289 23.04 -2.43 -7.82
CA ASP A 289 22.66 -1.39 -8.76
C ASP A 289 21.43 -0.58 -8.30
N HIS A 290 20.83 -0.92 -7.15
CA HIS A 290 19.72 -0.14 -6.60
C HIS A 290 20.18 1.15 -5.91
N LEU A 291 19.64 2.28 -6.36
CA LEU A 291 19.97 3.61 -5.82
C LEU A 291 19.47 3.88 -4.40
N PHE A 292 18.48 3.08 -3.97
CA PHE A 292 17.86 3.13 -2.65
C PHE A 292 17.07 1.83 -2.43
N VAL A 293 17.14 1.28 -1.22
CA VAL A 293 16.46 0.03 -0.85
C VAL A 293 15.42 0.28 0.22
N LEU A 294 14.15 0.19 -0.15
CA LEU A 294 13.00 0.26 0.75
C LEU A 294 12.25 -1.06 0.71
N ARG A 295 12.42 -1.90 1.74
CA ARG A 295 11.85 -3.24 1.76
C ARG A 295 10.38 -3.20 2.12
N ASP A 296 9.57 -3.85 1.30
CA ASP A 296 8.17 -4.08 1.61
C ASP A 296 8.01 -5.00 2.85
N PRO A 297 7.23 -4.61 3.87
CA PRO A 297 7.12 -5.36 5.12
C PRO A 297 6.45 -6.74 4.95
N ILE A 298 5.74 -6.96 3.84
CA ILE A 298 4.98 -8.17 3.57
C ILE A 298 5.78 -9.12 2.68
N THR A 299 6.42 -8.62 1.62
CA THR A 299 7.05 -9.43 0.56
C THR A 299 8.56 -9.30 0.43
N SER A 300 9.23 -8.45 1.22
CA SER A 300 10.67 -8.14 1.12
C SER A 300 11.12 -7.46 -0.19
N ARG A 301 10.21 -7.24 -1.14
CA ARG A 301 10.52 -6.59 -2.42
C ARG A 301 10.97 -5.15 -2.20
N ASN A 302 11.95 -4.69 -2.98
CA ASN A 302 12.32 -3.27 -2.98
C ASN A 302 11.21 -2.43 -3.66
N VAL A 303 10.50 -1.62 -2.86
CA VAL A 303 9.46 -0.70 -3.34
C VAL A 303 10.06 0.44 -4.17
N ALA A 304 11.32 0.80 -3.89
CA ALA A 304 12.06 1.85 -4.57
C ALA A 304 12.78 1.38 -5.85
N CYS A 305 12.57 0.13 -6.29
CA CYS A 305 13.25 -0.43 -7.47
C CYS A 305 12.95 0.30 -8.80
N VAL A 306 11.99 1.23 -8.80
CA VAL A 306 11.64 2.05 -9.97
C VAL A 306 12.45 3.35 -10.03
N LEU A 307 13.16 3.72 -8.96
CA LEU A 307 13.95 4.93 -8.91
C LEU A 307 15.09 4.91 -9.92
N THR A 308 15.20 5.99 -10.68
CA THR A 308 16.35 6.33 -11.50
C THR A 308 17.19 7.41 -10.80
N LEU A 309 18.42 7.63 -11.29
CA LEU A 309 19.29 8.67 -10.73
C LEU A 309 18.65 10.06 -10.91
N ALA A 310 18.09 10.32 -12.09
CA ALA A 310 17.42 11.58 -12.39
C ALA A 310 16.22 11.84 -11.46
N THR A 311 15.39 10.83 -11.22
CA THR A 311 14.22 10.94 -10.33
C THR A 311 14.64 11.05 -8.86
N LYS A 312 15.72 10.39 -8.44
CA LYS A 312 16.32 10.55 -7.11
C LYS A 312 16.77 12.00 -6.87
N VAL A 313 17.49 12.60 -7.83
CA VAL A 313 17.92 14.00 -7.80
C VAL A 313 16.72 14.96 -7.79
N ALA A 314 15.66 14.66 -8.55
CA ALA A 314 14.43 15.46 -8.54
C ALA A 314 13.76 15.44 -7.15
N ILE A 315 13.68 14.27 -6.51
CA ILE A 315 13.12 14.13 -5.15
C ILE A 315 13.96 14.94 -4.14
N LEU A 316 15.29 14.79 -4.17
CA LEU A 316 16.20 15.56 -3.31
C LEU A 316 16.06 17.07 -3.50
N SER A 317 15.88 17.53 -4.75
CA SER A 317 15.67 18.94 -5.05
C SER A 317 14.37 19.47 -4.45
N GLU A 318 13.29 18.68 -4.48
CA GLU A 318 12.02 19.04 -3.84
C GLU A 318 12.11 19.05 -2.32
N ILE A 319 12.86 18.11 -1.73
CA ILE A 319 13.11 18.10 -0.28
C ILE A 319 13.89 19.35 0.14
N ALA A 320 15.00 19.65 -0.53
CA ALA A 320 15.82 20.83 -0.25
C ALA A 320 15.00 22.13 -0.38
N ARG A 321 14.15 22.24 -1.41
CA ARG A 321 13.25 23.38 -1.60
C ARG A 321 12.23 23.49 -0.47
N ALA A 322 11.58 22.40 -0.09
CA ALA A 322 10.60 22.39 0.99
C ALA A 322 11.24 22.81 2.31
N ARG A 323 12.43 22.27 2.64
CA ARG A 323 13.20 22.66 3.82
C ARG A 323 13.54 24.15 3.83
N HIS A 324 14.03 24.68 2.71
CA HIS A 324 14.38 26.09 2.61
C HIS A 324 13.17 26.99 2.86
N ALA A 325 12.02 26.69 2.24
CA ALA A 325 10.78 27.43 2.43
C ALA A 325 10.29 27.41 3.89
N LEU A 326 10.28 26.24 4.55
CA LEU A 326 9.90 26.12 5.96
C LEU A 326 10.85 26.90 6.87
N SER A 327 12.17 26.81 6.63
CA SER A 327 13.16 27.58 7.40
C SER A 327 13.06 29.09 7.21
N SER A 328 12.43 29.52 6.11
CA SER A 328 12.17 30.94 5.81
C SER A 328 10.82 31.43 6.35
N GLY A 329 10.10 30.58 7.10
CA GLY A 329 8.82 30.92 7.72
C GLY A 329 7.59 30.66 6.85
N SER A 330 7.71 29.97 5.71
CA SER A 330 6.53 29.52 4.96
C SER A 330 5.75 28.46 5.74
N ALA A 331 4.43 28.48 5.60
CA ALA A 331 3.57 27.45 6.16
C ALA A 331 3.56 26.19 5.28
N ILE A 332 3.16 25.05 5.85
CA ILE A 332 3.02 23.79 5.10
C ILE A 332 1.97 23.91 3.98
N SER A 333 0.91 24.70 4.19
CA SER A 333 -0.09 25.01 3.15
C SER A 333 0.52 25.67 1.92
N ASP A 334 1.55 26.51 2.12
CA ASP A 334 2.27 27.16 1.02
C ASP A 334 3.03 26.11 0.21
N LEU A 335 3.69 25.15 0.89
CA LEU A 335 4.36 24.04 0.23
C LEU A 335 3.41 23.25 -0.66
N LEU A 336 2.21 22.91 -0.18
CA LEU A 336 1.23 22.16 -0.98
C LEU A 336 0.81 22.92 -2.25
N SER A 337 0.81 24.25 -2.19
CA SER A 337 0.41 25.13 -3.29
C SER A 337 1.56 25.43 -4.28
N MET A 338 2.81 25.18 -3.90
CA MET A 338 3.96 25.40 -4.78
C MET A 338 3.89 24.50 -6.02
N LYS A 339 4.20 25.08 -7.20
CA LYS A 339 4.35 24.30 -8.42
C LYS A 339 5.53 23.32 -8.30
N PRO A 340 5.44 22.09 -8.83
CA PRO A 340 6.57 21.18 -8.95
C PRO A 340 7.77 21.84 -9.65
N LEU A 341 9.00 21.50 -9.24
CA LEU A 341 10.24 21.91 -9.91
C LEU A 341 10.36 21.26 -11.29
N MET A 342 9.91 20.02 -11.41
CA MET A 342 9.89 19.29 -12.68
C MET A 342 8.45 19.05 -13.12
N THR A 343 8.12 19.58 -14.30
CA THR A 343 6.99 19.11 -15.10
C THR A 343 7.46 17.94 -15.95
N LEU A 344 7.13 16.72 -15.53
CA LEU A 344 7.35 15.48 -16.28
C LEU A 344 6.26 15.21 -17.30
#